data_AF-A0A964ZU31-F1
#
_entry.id   AF-A0A964ZU31-F1
#
_cell.length_a   1.000
_cell.length_b   1.000
_cell.length_c   1.000
_cell.angle_alpha   90.00
_cell.angle_beta   90.00
_cell.angle_gamma   90.00
#
_symmetry.space_group_name_H-M   'P 1'
#
loop_
_entity.id
_entity.type
_entity.pdbx_description
1 polymer ?
#
loop_
_entity_poly.entity_id
_entity_poly.type
_entity_poly.pdbx_seq_one_letter_code
_entity_poly.pdbx_strand_id
1 'polypeptide(L)' 'MSLAEVPNFDERRSSAPEFDRTPPQDLVAEQSVLGGMLLSKDAIGEVVEVIRHRDFYRPAHELIFEVIVDLYGR' A
#
# COMPACT_ATOMS: atom_id res chain seq x y z
N MET A 1 -6.24 -52.56 -19.29
CA MET A 1 -6.07 -51.41 -18.39
C MET A 1 -5.86 -50.20 -19.27
N SER A 2 -6.83 -49.27 -19.32
CA SER A 2 -6.96 -48.29 -20.39
C SER A 2 -7.02 -46.88 -19.84
N LEU A 3 -6.14 -46.02 -20.39
CA LEU A 3 -6.32 -44.57 -20.61
C LEU A 3 -6.82 -43.76 -19.40
N ALA A 4 -5.94 -43.58 -18.42
CA ALA A 4 -5.88 -42.31 -17.70
C ALA A 4 -5.31 -41.25 -18.65
N GLU A 5 -6.18 -40.55 -19.36
CA GLU A 5 -5.81 -39.33 -20.08
C GLU A 5 -6.79 -38.24 -19.63
N VAL A 6 -6.50 -37.69 -18.46
CA VAL A 6 -7.09 -36.43 -18.02
C VAL A 6 -6.32 -35.34 -18.75
N PRO A 7 -6.95 -34.47 -19.55
CA PRO A 7 -6.25 -33.36 -20.17
C PRO A 7 -5.71 -32.44 -19.07
N ASN A 8 -4.40 -32.23 -19.11
CA ASN A 8 -3.68 -31.26 -18.29
C ASN A 8 -4.18 -29.85 -18.63
N PHE A 9 -5.09 -29.29 -17.83
CA PHE A 9 -5.67 -27.96 -18.07
C PHE A 9 -4.71 -26.80 -17.74
N ASP A 10 -3.52 -27.07 -17.22
CA ASP A 10 -2.58 -26.04 -16.75
C ASP A 10 -1.39 -25.76 -17.69
N GLU A 11 -1.46 -26.17 -18.96
CA GLU A 11 -0.31 -26.01 -19.88
C GLU A 11 -0.26 -24.71 -20.70
N ARG A 12 -1.18 -23.75 -20.52
CA ARG A 12 -1.03 -22.40 -21.12
C ARG A 12 -1.68 -21.27 -20.30
N ARG A 13 -1.10 -20.93 -19.15
CA ARG A 13 -0.94 -19.51 -18.84
C ARG A 13 0.50 -19.14 -19.18
N SER A 14 0.69 -18.79 -20.45
CA SER A 14 1.83 -18.02 -20.90
C SER A 14 2.12 -16.93 -19.87
N SER A 15 3.33 -16.94 -19.32
CA SER A 15 3.93 -15.87 -18.55
C SER A 15 4.10 -14.61 -19.41
N ALA A 16 2.99 -14.03 -19.83
CA ALA A 16 2.97 -12.64 -20.21
C ALA A 16 3.27 -11.85 -18.93
N PRO A 17 4.19 -10.87 -18.94
CA PRO A 17 4.21 -9.91 -17.86
C PRO A 17 2.84 -9.22 -17.93
N GLU A 18 1.93 -9.60 -17.04
CA GLU A 18 0.89 -8.70 -16.60
C GLU A 18 1.69 -7.46 -16.17
N PHE A 19 1.71 -6.42 -17.01
CA PHE A 19 1.90 -5.08 -16.52
C PHE A 19 0.80 -4.93 -15.48
N ASP A 20 1.16 -5.25 -14.24
CA ASP A 20 0.28 -5.19 -13.10
C ASP A 20 -0.29 -3.78 -13.15
N ARG A 21 -1.59 -3.68 -13.44
CA ARG A 21 -2.29 -2.40 -13.65
C ARG A 21 -2.40 -1.59 -12.36
N THR A 22 -1.69 -2.04 -11.33
CA THR A 22 -1.47 -1.37 -10.07
C THR A 22 -0.66 -0.10 -10.31
N PRO A 23 -1.20 1.08 -9.98
CA PRO A 23 -0.43 2.31 -9.99
C PRO A 23 0.84 2.17 -9.14
N PRO A 24 1.96 2.82 -9.50
CA PRO A 24 3.18 2.79 -8.71
C PRO A 24 2.91 3.25 -7.27
N GLN A 25 3.36 2.48 -6.29
CA GLN A 25 3.15 2.71 -4.87
C GLN A 25 4.27 2.10 -4.03
N ASP A 26 4.47 2.61 -2.81
CA ASP A 26 5.35 2.01 -1.79
C ASP A 26 4.64 1.96 -0.43
N LEU A 27 4.04 0.81 -0.13
CA LEU A 27 3.30 0.62 1.10
C LEU A 27 4.17 0.61 2.36
N VAL A 28 5.44 0.22 2.23
CA VAL A 28 6.38 0.19 3.35
C VAL A 28 6.81 1.62 3.70
N ALA A 29 7.00 2.48 2.70
CA ALA A 29 7.23 3.90 2.90
C ALA A 29 6.04 4.56 3.62
N GLU A 30 4.79 4.30 3.17
CA GLU A 30 3.60 4.81 3.84
C GLU A 30 3.53 4.40 5.32
N GLN A 31 3.76 3.12 5.62
CA GLN A 31 3.81 2.62 6.99
C GLN A 31 4.92 3.26 7.82
N SER A 32 6.08 3.51 7.21
CA SER A 32 7.23 4.13 7.88
C SER A 32 6.95 5.59 8.25
N VAL A 33 6.28 6.34 7.37
CA VAL A 33 5.83 7.71 7.65
C VAL A 33 4.86 7.74 8.82
N LEU A 34 3.81 6.92 8.77
CA LEU A 34 2.82 6.84 9.87
C LEU A 34 3.48 6.41 11.19
N GLY A 35 4.38 5.41 11.14
CA GLY A 35 5.15 4.98 12.29
C GLY A 35 6.00 6.10 12.88
N GLY A 36 6.70 6.87 12.05
CA GLY A 36 7.49 8.02 12.48
C GLY A 36 6.64 9.09 13.18
N MET A 37 5.48 9.41 12.61
CA MET A 37 4.53 10.35 13.21
C MET A 37 3.97 9.88 14.56
N LEU A 38 3.77 8.57 14.74
CA LEU A 38 3.33 8.00 16.01
C LEU A 38 4.42 8.01 17.10
N LEU A 39 5.70 8.04 16.71
CA LEU A 39 6.83 8.02 17.63
C LEU A 39 7.27 9.43 18.06
N SER A 40 7.08 10.46 17.21
CA SER A 40 7.57 11.82 17.46
C SER A 40 6.58 12.89 17.00
N LYS A 41 6.27 13.84 17.90
CA LYS A 41 5.50 15.05 17.56
C LYS A 41 6.22 15.96 16.56
N ASP A 42 7.55 16.00 16.60
CA ASP A 42 8.32 16.82 15.65
C ASP A 42 8.22 16.24 14.23
N ALA A 43 8.20 14.91 14.11
CA ALA A 43 7.98 14.23 12.83
C ALA A 43 6.60 14.56 12.24
N ILE A 44 5.57 14.75 13.08
CA ILE A 44 4.26 15.22 12.59
C ILE A 44 4.41 16.59 11.93
N GLY A 45 5.09 17.54 12.59
CA GLY A 45 5.32 18.88 12.08
C GLY A 45 6.04 18.89 10.73
N GLU A 46 7.10 18.10 10.59
CA GLU A 46 7.85 17.99 9.33
C GLU A 46 7.02 17.34 8.22
N VAL A 47 6.29 16.26 8.52
CA VAL A 47 5.51 15.52 7.52
C VAL A 47 4.35 16.36 6.99
N VAL A 48 3.65 17.12 7.83
CA VAL A 48 2.50 17.94 7.39
C VAL A 48 2.90 19.11 6.46
N GLU A 49 4.19 19.45 6.37
CA GLU A 49 4.67 20.43 5.39
C GLU A 49 4.72 19.86 3.97
N VAL A 50 4.94 18.55 3.85
CA VAL A 50 5.25 17.90 2.57
C VAL A 50 4.10 17.00 2.07
N ILE A 51 3.38 16.33 2.97
CA ILE A 51 2.40 15.30 2.64
C ILE A 51 0.99 15.74 3.03
N ARG A 52 -0.01 15.32 2.24
CA ARG A 52 -1.45 15.44 2.51
C ARG A 52 -2.05 14.03 2.64
N HIS A 53 -3.17 13.91 3.36
CA HIS A 53 -3.85 12.63 3.56
C HIS A 53 -4.10 11.86 2.25
N ARG A 54 -4.56 12.55 1.21
CA ARG A 54 -4.85 11.99 -0.13
C ARG A 54 -3.63 11.48 -0.92
N ASP A 55 -2.42 11.70 -0.41
CA ASP A 55 -1.18 11.25 -1.07
C ASP A 55 -0.86 9.78 -0.73
N PHE A 56 -1.49 9.22 0.30
CA PHE A 56 -1.40 7.79 0.61
C PHE A 56 -2.21 6.98 -0.41
N TYR A 57 -1.65 5.87 -0.88
CA TYR A 57 -2.32 4.96 -1.80
C TYR A 57 -3.42 4.16 -1.11
N ARG A 58 -3.21 3.76 0.15
CA ARG A 58 -4.21 2.98 0.90
C ARG A 58 -5.17 3.90 1.65
N PRO A 59 -6.49 3.77 1.44
CA PRO A 59 -7.49 4.55 2.19
C PRO A 59 -7.39 4.39 3.71
N ALA A 60 -6.94 3.22 4.17
CA ALA A 60 -6.69 2.99 5.60
C ALA A 60 -5.56 3.87 6.15
N HIS A 61 -4.51 4.11 5.35
CA HIS A 61 -3.41 4.97 5.75
C HIS A 61 -3.80 6.46 5.69
N GLU A 62 -4.63 6.85 4.72
CA GLU A 62 -5.24 8.19 4.69
C GLU A 62 -5.96 8.49 6.02
N LEU A 63 -6.83 7.56 6.45
CA LEU A 63 -7.61 7.71 7.69
C LEU A 63 -6.72 7.82 8.94
N ILE A 64 -5.66 7.00 9.01
CA ILE A 64 -4.72 7.05 10.13
C ILE A 64 -4.01 8.40 10.17
N PHE A 65 -3.55 8.90 9.03
CA PHE A 65 -2.91 10.22 8.92
C PHE A 65 -3.85 11.34 9.38
N GLU A 66 -5.10 11.35 8.91
CA GLU A 66 -6.09 12.36 9.31
C GLU A 66 -6.30 12.39 10.82
N VAL A 67 -6.43 11.21 11.46
CA VAL A 67 -6.62 11.12 12.92
C VAL A 67 -5.37 11.60 13.68
N ILE A 68 -4.16 11.27 13.21
CA ILE A 68 -2.91 11.75 13.84
C ILE A 68 -2.87 13.28 13.81
N VAL A 69 -3.18 13.89 12.65
CA VAL A 69 -3.16 15.35 12.49
C VAL A 69 -4.25 16.02 13.32
N ASP A 70 -5.47 15.48 13.34
CA ASP A 70 -6.57 15.98 14.19
C ASP A 70 -6.18 15.97 15.67
N LEU A 71 -5.56 14.88 16.15
CA LEU A 71 -5.10 14.80 17.53
C LEU A 71 -3.92 15.72 17.83
N TYR A 72 -3.06 16.01 16.85
CA TYR A 72 -1.93 16.92 17.00
C TYR A 72 -2.37 18.40 17.08
N GLY A 73 -3.44 18.76 16.37
CA GLY A 73 -3.99 20.13 16.33
C GLY A 73 -4.88 20.50 17.52
N ARG A 74 -5.10 19.58 18.48
CA ARG A 74 -5.85 19.82 19.73
C ARG A 74 -4.93 20.24 20.85
#